data_AF-A0A350QJS8-F1
#
_entry.id   AF-A0A350QJS8-F1
#
_cell.length_a   1.000
_cell.length_b   1.000
_cell.length_c   1.000
_cell.angle_alpha   90.00
_cell.angle_beta   90.00
_cell.angle_gamma   90.00
#
_symmetry.space_group_name_H-M   'P 1'
#
loop_
_entity.id
_entity.type
_entity.pdbx_description
1 polymer ?
#
loop_
_entity_poly.entity_id
_entity_poly.type
_entity_poly.pdbx_seq_one_letter_code
_entity_poly.pdbx_strand_id
1 'polypeptide(L)'
;MPEKALACRPGADDFIVLLPLNDRKDLLPFVHKLIEKCTEPYWLAQEKISPSVCVGISMCPDDSSQFGALIQHAEAAMFEAKQQGVPFRVYHQDMHSALTQRLEIEQGLRRALEHNLLNVVLQPKYNLLEGKTIGYEALVRWHDANLGTVAPDIFVAVAEAVNLGKQLDRWVIDTVLQQLSLWQKAGLQPPPVAVNITSKHFSDPELFNHIMTKLQELRLVPSSLQLEITEGVAMDKSPTTLINLNAFRSAGIKIAIDDFGTGYSSLSYLTSLPIDFIKIDKAFVQALESDHNLSLVKAMLAMAKAITVQVIAEGIETHAQQQLLASLGCDFGQGYLYAKPTSLADIEQQLISVN
;
A
#
# COMPACT_ATOMS: atom_id res chain seq x y z
N MET A 1 30.65 -0.46 18.25
CA MET A 1 29.94 0.15 19.39
C MET A 1 30.97 0.67 20.39
N PRO A 2 30.77 1.85 21.02
CA PRO A 2 31.59 2.31 22.15
C PRO A 2 31.54 1.31 23.33
N GLU A 3 32.57 1.32 24.17
CA GLU A 3 32.77 0.34 25.24
C GLU A 3 31.62 0.29 26.28
N LYS A 4 30.88 1.40 26.45
CA LYS A 4 29.74 1.50 27.36
C LYS A 4 28.37 1.45 26.66
N ALA A 5 28.33 1.30 25.34
CA ALA A 5 27.08 1.20 24.62
C ALA A 5 26.47 -0.20 24.79
N LEU A 6 25.14 -0.25 24.96
CA LEU A 6 24.39 -1.49 25.06
C LEU A 6 23.44 -1.59 23.87
N ALA A 7 23.25 -2.81 23.38
CA ALA A 7 22.24 -3.10 22.36
C ALA A 7 21.41 -4.29 22.85
N CYS A 8 20.08 -4.20 22.69
CA CYS A 8 19.19 -5.31 22.94
C CYS A 8 18.17 -5.47 21.80
N ARG A 9 17.70 -6.70 21.61
CA ARG A 9 16.67 -7.05 20.63
C ARG A 9 15.39 -7.43 21.39
N PRO A 10 14.44 -6.50 21.59
CA PRO A 10 13.19 -6.80 22.29
C PRO A 10 12.33 -7.84 21.56
N GLY A 11 12.38 -7.89 20.23
CA GLY A 11 11.64 -8.85 19.41
C GLY A 11 11.81 -8.60 17.91
N ALA A 12 11.42 -9.57 17.08
CA ALA A 12 11.38 -9.47 15.61
C ALA A 12 12.60 -8.74 14.99
N ASP A 13 12.36 -7.67 14.22
CA ASP A 13 13.33 -6.81 13.55
C ASP A 13 13.68 -5.53 14.35
N ASP A 14 13.22 -5.43 15.60
CA ASP A 14 13.46 -4.27 16.44
C ASP A 14 14.73 -4.39 17.28
N PHE A 15 15.49 -3.30 17.35
CA PHE A 15 16.70 -3.17 18.16
C PHE A 15 16.68 -1.86 18.93
N ILE A 16 17.06 -1.91 20.20
CA ILE A 16 17.25 -0.74 21.06
C ILE A 16 18.74 -0.60 21.34
N VAL A 17 19.29 0.60 21.12
CA VAL A 17 20.68 0.93 21.42
C VAL A 17 20.72 2.02 22.49
N LEU A 18 21.32 1.72 23.63
CA LEU A 18 21.67 2.71 24.64
C LEU A 18 23.09 3.19 24.36
N LEU A 19 23.22 4.49 24.07
CA LEU A 19 24.49 5.11 23.73
C LEU A 19 24.84 6.19 24.76
N PRO A 20 25.83 5.94 25.64
CA PRO A 20 26.40 6.98 26.48
C PRO A 20 27.19 7.95 25.60
N LEU A 21 26.83 9.23 25.67
CA LEU A 21 27.51 10.31 24.95
C LEU A 21 28.29 11.18 25.93
N ASN A 22 29.51 11.57 25.53
CA ASN A 22 30.29 12.58 26.24
C ASN A 22 29.91 14.00 25.77
N ASP A 23 29.68 14.16 24.46
CA ASP A 23 29.16 15.37 23.82
C ASP A 23 28.03 14.99 22.86
N ARG A 24 26.99 15.83 22.75
CA ARG A 24 25.89 15.64 21.79
C ARG A 24 26.34 15.66 20.34
N LYS A 25 27.44 16.35 20.04
CA LYS A 25 28.00 16.39 18.69
C LYS A 25 28.40 15.01 18.16
N ASP A 26 28.63 14.05 19.06
CA ASP A 26 29.00 12.68 18.70
C ASP A 26 27.79 11.82 18.29
N LEU A 27 26.55 12.27 18.57
CA LEU A 27 25.33 11.54 18.29
C LEU A 27 25.14 11.29 16.78
N LEU A 28 25.09 12.37 15.99
CA LEU A 28 24.81 12.26 14.55
C LEU A 28 25.88 11.45 13.82
N PRO A 29 27.19 11.66 14.02
CA PRO A 29 28.23 10.81 13.41
C PRO A 29 28.05 9.33 13.74
N PHE A 30 27.69 9.01 14.99
CA PHE A 30 27.43 7.63 15.39
C PHE A 30 26.21 7.04 14.69
N VAL A 31 25.10 7.77 14.63
CA VAL A 31 23.86 7.32 13.97
C VAL A 31 24.07 7.07 12.48
N HIS A 32 24.75 7.98 11.77
CA HIS A 32 25.07 7.79 10.36
C HIS A 32 25.90 6.52 10.13
N LYS A 33 26.94 6.32 10.96
CA LYS A 33 27.78 5.12 10.89
C LYS A 33 27.01 3.84 11.23
N LEU A 34 26.06 3.91 12.17
CA LEU A 34 25.18 2.79 12.50
C LEU A 34 24.31 2.42 11.31
N ILE A 35 23.66 3.41 10.69
CA ILE A 35 22.79 3.21 9.52
C ILE A 35 23.58 2.65 8.35
N GLU A 36 24.74 3.23 8.04
CA GLU A 36 25.64 2.73 6.98
C GLU A 36 25.98 1.26 7.22
N LYS A 37 26.40 0.89 8.43
CA LYS A 37 26.73 -0.49 8.78
C LYS A 37 25.54 -1.43 8.74
N CYS A 38 24.36 -0.95 9.14
CA CYS A 38 23.13 -1.74 9.11
C CYS A 38 22.55 -1.89 7.71
N THR A 39 22.93 -1.04 6.75
CA THR A 39 22.46 -1.07 5.35
C THR A 39 23.47 -1.67 4.39
N GLU A 40 24.67 -2.06 4.88
CA GLU A 40 25.66 -2.78 4.10
C GLU A 40 25.07 -4.09 3.56
N PRO A 41 25.10 -4.32 2.24
CA PRO A 41 24.57 -5.55 1.67
C PRO A 41 25.36 -6.76 2.16
N TYR A 42 24.66 -7.81 2.56
CA TYR A 42 25.27 -9.07 2.97
C TYR A 42 24.72 -10.25 2.16
N TRP A 43 25.53 -11.29 2.06
CA TRP A 43 25.14 -12.51 1.37
C TRP A 43 24.42 -13.44 2.33
N LEU A 44 23.21 -13.85 1.95
CA LEU A 44 22.48 -14.93 2.61
C LEU A 44 22.30 -16.04 1.60
N ALA A 45 23.03 -17.15 1.79
CA ALA A 45 23.20 -18.19 0.78
C ALA A 45 23.73 -17.63 -0.55
N GLN A 46 22.93 -17.70 -1.62
CA GLN A 46 23.31 -17.22 -2.96
C GLN A 46 22.65 -15.88 -3.33
N GLU A 47 21.89 -15.28 -2.43
CA GLU A 47 21.23 -13.99 -2.66
C GLU A 47 21.94 -12.88 -1.89
N LYS A 48 22.09 -11.72 -2.54
CA LYS A 48 22.61 -10.51 -1.92
C LYS A 48 21.45 -9.70 -1.37
N ILE A 49 21.39 -9.54 -0.06
CA ILE A 49 20.33 -8.80 0.64
C ILE A 49 20.86 -7.43 1.02
N SER A 50 20.11 -6.38 0.74
CA SER A 50 20.41 -5.00 1.15
C SER A 50 19.33 -4.53 2.13
N PRO A 51 19.55 -4.67 3.45
CA PRO A 51 18.55 -4.25 4.44
C PRO A 51 18.39 -2.72 4.46
N SER A 52 17.19 -2.26 4.79
CA SER A 52 16.92 -0.88 5.18
C SER A 52 16.76 -0.79 6.70
N VAL A 53 17.21 0.31 7.30
CA VAL A 53 16.99 0.59 8.73
C VAL A 53 16.40 1.99 8.89
N CYS A 54 15.50 2.14 9.86
CA CYS A 54 14.99 3.43 10.30
C CYS A 54 15.32 3.61 11.78
N VAL A 55 15.87 4.76 12.17
CA VAL A 55 16.34 5.00 13.54
C VAL A 55 15.57 6.14 14.19
N GLY A 56 14.97 5.86 15.34
CA GLY A 56 14.41 6.89 16.21
C GLY A 56 15.32 7.14 17.41
N ILE A 57 15.48 8.41 17.78
CA ILE A 57 16.45 8.83 18.79
C ILE A 57 15.75 9.63 19.87
N SER A 58 16.00 9.30 21.14
CA SER A 58 15.65 10.13 22.29
C SER A 58 16.85 10.31 23.21
N MET A 59 16.89 11.41 23.96
CA MET A 59 18.02 11.87 24.75
C MET A 59 17.64 12.06 26.21
N CYS A 60 18.44 11.48 27.10
CA CYS A 60 18.43 11.82 28.52
C CYS A 60 19.38 13.00 28.77
N PRO A 61 19.02 14.00 29.61
CA PRO A 61 17.74 14.12 30.32
C PRO A 61 16.66 14.91 29.57
N ASP A 62 16.98 15.49 28.41
CA ASP A 62 16.12 16.47 27.72
C ASP A 62 14.73 15.94 27.37
N ASP A 63 14.65 14.73 26.81
CA ASP A 63 13.40 14.15 26.36
C ASP A 63 12.70 13.41 27.50
N SER A 64 13.47 12.79 28.40
CA SER A 64 13.01 12.25 29.68
C SER A 64 14.18 11.75 30.53
N SER A 65 14.01 11.72 31.85
CA SER A 65 14.89 11.01 32.78
C SER A 65 14.42 9.58 33.09
N GLN A 66 13.23 9.19 32.62
CA GLN A 66 12.66 7.86 32.82
C GLN A 66 12.96 6.95 31.63
N PHE A 67 13.59 5.80 31.88
CA PHE A 67 14.00 4.87 30.83
C PHE A 67 12.84 4.40 29.94
N GLY A 68 11.68 4.08 30.53
CA GLY A 68 10.49 3.68 29.77
C GLY A 68 9.98 4.77 28.82
N ALA A 69 9.97 6.03 29.28
CA ALA A 69 9.56 7.17 28.47
C ALA A 69 10.56 7.45 27.33
N LEU A 70 11.86 7.30 27.57
CA LEU A 70 12.88 7.42 26.52
C LEU A 70 12.68 6.40 25.40
N ILE A 71 12.35 5.14 25.73
CA ILE A 71 12.05 4.12 24.72
C ILE A 71 10.84 4.52 23.88
N GLN A 72 9.76 4.97 24.53
CA GLN A 72 8.57 5.46 23.82
C GLN A 72 8.90 6.65 22.91
N HIS A 73 9.66 7.62 23.40
CA HIS A 73 10.07 8.78 22.61
C HIS A 73 10.93 8.41 21.39
N ALA A 74 11.85 7.46 21.55
CA ALA A 74 12.64 6.93 20.44
C ALA A 74 11.76 6.20 19.42
N GLU A 75 10.79 5.39 19.87
CA GLU A 75 9.84 4.71 18.98
C GLU A 75 8.99 5.70 18.18
N ALA A 76 8.51 6.78 18.82
CA ALA A 76 7.76 7.84 18.16
C ALA A 76 8.58 8.49 17.03
N ALA A 77 9.84 8.83 17.31
CA ALA A 77 10.74 9.41 16.32
C ALA A 77 11.02 8.43 15.16
N MET A 78 11.23 7.14 15.45
CA MET A 78 11.44 6.12 14.43
C MET A 78 10.23 6.01 13.49
N PHE A 79 9.03 6.09 14.05
CA PHE A 79 7.80 6.00 13.27
C PHE A 79 7.60 7.22 12.36
N GLU A 80 7.84 8.44 12.86
CA GLU A 80 7.83 9.63 12.01
C GLU A 80 8.88 9.55 10.91
N ALA A 81 10.07 9.04 11.21
CA ALA A 81 11.10 8.80 10.21
C ALA A 81 10.62 7.83 9.11
N LYS A 82 9.93 6.74 9.48
CA LYS A 82 9.30 5.82 8.52
C LYS A 82 8.25 6.52 7.65
N GLN A 83 7.35 7.30 8.24
CA GLN A 83 6.30 8.02 7.51
C GLN A 83 6.86 9.02 6.50
N GLN A 84 7.95 9.70 6.85
CA GLN A 84 8.56 10.71 5.98
C GLN A 84 9.60 10.12 5.01
N GLY A 85 9.83 8.80 5.04
CA GLY A 85 10.84 8.15 4.21
C GLY A 85 12.27 8.61 4.51
N VAL A 86 12.55 9.05 5.73
CA VAL A 86 13.90 9.50 6.16
C VAL A 86 14.57 8.43 7.03
N PRO A 87 15.91 8.29 6.99
CA PRO A 87 16.60 7.18 7.64
C PRO A 87 16.66 7.30 9.17
N PHE A 88 16.50 8.51 9.72
CA PHE A 88 16.37 8.72 11.15
C PHE A 88 15.63 10.01 11.51
N ARG A 89 15.13 10.08 12.76
CA ARG A 89 14.60 11.30 13.37
C ARG A 89 15.00 11.38 14.84
N VAL A 90 15.20 12.60 15.33
CA VAL A 90 15.38 12.90 16.76
C VAL A 90 14.04 13.30 17.33
N TYR A 91 13.74 12.79 18.52
CA TYR A 91 12.52 13.09 19.24
C TYR A 91 12.34 14.61 19.42
N HIS A 92 11.09 15.05 19.26
CA HIS A 92 10.64 16.36 19.69
C HIS A 92 9.24 16.24 20.28
N GLN A 93 8.83 17.22 21.08
CA GLN A 93 7.66 17.10 21.94
C GLN A 93 6.35 16.82 21.17
N ASP A 94 6.25 17.25 19.92
CA ASP A 94 5.11 16.97 19.05
C ASP A 94 5.01 15.48 18.66
N MET A 95 6.09 14.70 18.74
CA MET A 95 6.08 13.26 18.43
C MET A 95 5.36 12.40 19.48
N HIS A 96 5.24 12.83 20.74
CA HIS A 96 4.45 12.07 21.73
C HIS A 96 2.98 11.97 21.28
N SER A 97 2.48 13.03 20.62
CA SER A 97 1.14 13.02 20.03
C SER A 97 0.99 11.93 18.96
N ALA A 98 2.04 11.63 18.19
CA ALA A 98 1.98 10.62 17.13
C ALA A 98 1.81 9.19 17.67
N LEU A 99 2.41 8.86 18.82
CA LEU A 99 2.19 7.56 19.48
C LEU A 99 0.77 7.45 20.06
N THR A 100 0.31 8.49 20.75
CA THR A 100 -1.07 8.53 21.25
C THR A 100 -2.06 8.40 20.11
N GLN A 101 -1.85 9.14 19.03
CA GLN A 101 -2.68 9.11 17.83
C GLN A 101 -2.68 7.72 17.18
N ARG A 102 -1.54 7.02 17.12
CA ARG A 102 -1.49 5.63 16.62
C ARG A 102 -2.36 4.69 17.45
N LEU A 103 -2.27 4.79 18.78
CA LEU A 103 -3.08 3.95 19.68
C LEU A 103 -4.58 4.26 19.53
N GLU A 104 -4.94 5.54 19.42
CA GLU A 104 -6.31 5.97 19.18
C GLU A 104 -6.83 5.44 17.83
N ILE A 105 -6.00 5.51 16.78
CA ILE A 105 -6.31 4.96 15.46
C ILE A 105 -6.49 3.45 15.51
N GLU A 106 -5.59 2.72 16.17
CA GLU A 106 -5.71 1.27 16.31
C GLU A 106 -7.02 0.89 17.00
N GLN A 107 -7.28 1.49 18.17
CA GLN A 107 -8.49 1.20 18.94
C GLN A 107 -9.76 1.61 18.17
N GLY A 108 -9.72 2.75 17.49
CA GLY A 108 -10.79 3.22 16.61
C GLY A 108 -11.06 2.26 15.46
N LEU A 109 -10.02 1.80 14.79
CA LEU A 109 -10.14 0.89 13.66
C LEU A 109 -10.69 -0.48 14.09
N ARG A 110 -10.28 -1.01 15.25
CA ARG A 110 -10.87 -2.24 15.82
C ARG A 110 -12.38 -2.08 16.03
N ARG A 111 -12.81 -0.99 16.67
CA ARG A 111 -14.24 -0.68 16.84
C ARG A 111 -14.95 -0.53 15.50
N ALA A 112 -14.32 0.13 14.53
CA ALA A 112 -14.91 0.33 13.22
C ALA A 112 -15.12 -0.97 12.45
N LEU A 113 -14.19 -1.91 12.55
CA LEU A 113 -14.33 -3.26 11.98
C LEU A 113 -15.41 -4.08 12.70
N GLU A 114 -15.44 -4.04 14.04
CA GLU A 114 -16.43 -4.76 14.85
C GLU A 114 -17.87 -4.25 14.65
N HIS A 115 -18.02 -2.95 14.40
CA HIS A 115 -19.34 -2.29 14.30
C HIS A 115 -19.70 -1.83 12.88
N ASN A 116 -18.95 -2.24 11.85
CA ASN A 116 -19.18 -1.84 10.45
C ASN A 116 -19.27 -0.31 10.25
N LEU A 117 -18.33 0.44 10.83
CA LEU A 117 -18.27 1.91 10.74
C LEU A 117 -17.34 2.40 9.62
N LEU A 118 -16.77 1.47 8.85
CA LEU A 118 -16.04 1.78 7.63
C LEU A 118 -17.01 1.91 6.46
N ASN A 119 -16.59 2.64 5.42
CA ASN A 119 -17.33 2.76 4.17
C ASN A 119 -16.41 2.47 2.99
N VAL A 120 -17.00 2.04 1.87
CA VAL A 120 -16.29 1.88 0.60
C VAL A 120 -16.82 2.91 -0.38
N VAL A 121 -15.90 3.61 -1.05
CA VAL A 121 -16.21 4.42 -2.24
C VAL A 121 -15.50 3.81 -3.43
N LEU A 122 -16.03 4.00 -4.63
CA LEU A 122 -15.47 3.47 -5.86
C LEU A 122 -14.92 4.59 -6.73
N GLN A 123 -13.74 4.38 -7.30
CA GLN A 123 -13.18 5.25 -8.32
C GLN A 123 -13.16 4.52 -9.68
N PRO A 124 -13.78 5.08 -10.73
CA PRO A 124 -13.81 4.43 -12.05
C PRO A 124 -12.44 4.44 -12.74
N LYS A 125 -12.17 3.35 -13.45
CA LYS A 125 -11.05 3.15 -14.38
C LYS A 125 -11.56 3.27 -15.81
N TYR A 126 -10.86 3.99 -16.66
CA TYR A 126 -11.28 4.25 -18.03
C TYR A 126 -10.30 3.67 -19.04
N ASN A 127 -10.83 3.17 -20.15
CA ASN A 127 -10.05 2.99 -21.37
C ASN A 127 -9.71 4.36 -21.95
N LEU A 128 -8.41 4.65 -22.11
CA LEU A 128 -7.95 5.97 -22.56
C LEU A 128 -8.29 6.28 -24.01
N LEU A 129 -8.52 5.25 -24.84
CA LEU A 129 -8.89 5.37 -26.24
C LEU A 129 -10.41 5.42 -26.43
N GLU A 130 -11.14 4.53 -25.76
CA GLU A 130 -12.59 4.40 -25.93
C GLU A 130 -13.41 5.34 -25.04
N GLY A 131 -12.81 5.88 -23.97
CA GLY A 131 -13.51 6.71 -22.99
C GLY A 131 -14.57 5.97 -22.17
N LYS A 132 -14.50 4.64 -22.11
CA LYS A 132 -15.46 3.79 -21.37
C LYS A 132 -14.90 3.31 -20.05
N THR A 133 -15.77 3.19 -19.05
CA THR A 133 -15.44 2.56 -17.79
C THR A 133 -15.16 1.07 -17.98
N ILE A 134 -13.99 0.61 -17.54
CA ILE A 134 -13.55 -0.79 -17.63
C ILE A 134 -13.60 -1.52 -16.28
N GLY A 135 -13.78 -0.78 -15.19
CA GLY A 135 -13.77 -1.30 -13.83
C GLY A 135 -13.80 -0.16 -12.81
N TYR A 136 -13.77 -0.53 -11.54
CA TYR A 136 -13.63 0.40 -10.43
C TYR A 136 -12.52 -0.04 -9.49
N GLU A 137 -11.93 0.90 -8.76
CA GLU A 137 -11.12 0.62 -7.58
C GLU A 137 -11.94 0.90 -6.32
N ALA A 138 -11.96 -0.06 -5.40
CA ALA A 138 -12.57 0.09 -4.09
C ALA A 138 -11.60 0.75 -3.12
N LEU A 139 -12.02 1.90 -2.59
CA LEU A 139 -11.22 2.71 -1.69
C LEU A 139 -11.95 2.80 -0.35
N VAL A 140 -11.31 2.26 0.69
CA VAL A 140 -11.87 2.30 2.05
C VAL A 140 -11.83 3.73 2.61
N ARG A 141 -12.88 4.11 3.33
CA ARG A 141 -13.04 5.41 3.99
C ARG A 141 -13.43 5.18 5.43
N TRP A 142 -12.86 5.98 6.30
CA TRP A 142 -13.13 5.89 7.72
C TRP A 142 -13.39 7.27 8.32
N HIS A 143 -14.48 7.35 9.08
CA HIS A 143 -14.80 8.46 9.93
C HIS A 143 -14.99 7.91 11.35
N ASP A 144 -14.20 8.40 12.29
CA ASP A 144 -14.35 8.09 13.71
C ASP A 144 -14.95 9.29 14.43
N ALA A 145 -15.77 9.04 15.45
CA ALA A 145 -16.47 10.10 16.17
C ALA A 145 -15.51 11.08 16.89
N ASN A 146 -14.32 10.60 17.30
CA ASN A 146 -13.33 11.40 18.02
C ASN A 146 -12.23 11.90 17.09
N LEU A 147 -11.77 11.08 16.14
CA LEU A 147 -10.67 11.44 15.22
C LEU A 147 -11.15 12.19 13.96
N GLY A 148 -12.46 12.22 13.71
CA GLY A 148 -13.03 12.73 12.47
C GLY A 148 -12.68 11.83 11.28
N THR A 149 -12.50 12.43 10.11
CA THR A 149 -12.11 11.70 8.90
C THR A 149 -10.64 11.33 8.95
N VAL A 150 -10.34 10.04 8.99
CA VAL A 150 -8.96 9.53 9.00
C VAL A 150 -8.57 9.11 7.59
N ALA A 151 -7.42 9.61 7.11
CA ALA A 151 -6.95 9.33 5.76
C ALA A 151 -6.58 7.83 5.59
N PRO A 152 -6.91 7.21 4.42
CA PRO A 152 -6.58 5.82 4.13
C PRO A 152 -5.12 5.46 4.39
N ASP A 153 -4.18 6.23 3.86
CA ASP A 153 -2.73 6.00 4.00
C ASP A 153 -2.30 5.90 5.47
N ILE A 154 -2.99 6.60 6.38
CA ILE A 154 -2.68 6.58 7.82
C ILE A 154 -3.22 5.31 8.48
N PHE A 155 -4.53 5.05 8.37
CA PHE A 155 -5.11 3.92 9.12
C PHE A 155 -4.77 2.56 8.50
N VAL A 156 -4.53 2.48 7.18
CA VAL A 156 -4.04 1.27 6.53
C VAL A 156 -2.64 0.93 7.03
N ALA A 157 -1.73 1.92 7.10
CA ALA A 157 -0.39 1.72 7.66
C ALA A 157 -0.45 1.24 9.12
N VAL A 158 -1.35 1.81 9.94
CA VAL A 158 -1.57 1.32 11.31
C VAL A 158 -2.11 -0.11 11.30
N ALA A 159 -3.06 -0.44 10.42
CA ALA A 159 -3.63 -1.78 10.32
C ALA A 159 -2.56 -2.84 9.99
N GLU A 160 -1.64 -2.54 9.09
CA GLU A 160 -0.53 -3.42 8.72
C GLU A 160 0.46 -3.63 9.88
N ALA A 161 0.77 -2.54 10.60
CA ALA A 161 1.69 -2.57 11.73
C ALA A 161 1.16 -3.40 12.91
N VAL A 162 -0.16 -3.43 13.14
CA VAL A 162 -0.79 -4.07 14.31
C VAL A 162 -1.58 -5.34 13.97
N ASN A 163 -1.29 -5.97 12.83
CA ASN A 163 -1.91 -7.21 12.34
C ASN A 163 -3.44 -7.12 12.15
N LEU A 164 -3.98 -5.92 11.93
CA LEU A 164 -5.38 -5.71 11.53
C LEU A 164 -5.58 -5.70 10.01
N GLY A 165 -4.50 -5.61 9.21
CA GLY A 165 -4.56 -5.60 7.74
C GLY A 165 -5.42 -6.72 7.16
N LYS A 166 -5.27 -7.96 7.65
CA LYS A 166 -6.11 -9.09 7.22
C LYS A 166 -7.61 -8.87 7.50
N GLN A 167 -7.95 -8.31 8.67
CA GLN A 167 -9.35 -8.06 9.02
C GLN A 167 -9.94 -6.95 8.16
N LEU A 168 -9.15 -5.89 7.91
CA LEU A 168 -9.52 -4.80 7.02
C LEU A 168 -9.76 -5.30 5.59
N ASP A 169 -8.82 -6.05 5.03
CA ASP A 169 -8.95 -6.61 3.68
C ASP A 169 -10.18 -7.51 3.56
N ARG A 170 -10.42 -8.42 4.52
CA ARG A 170 -11.62 -9.27 4.52
C ARG A 170 -12.89 -8.43 4.57
N TRP A 171 -12.93 -7.40 5.41
CA TRP A 171 -14.07 -6.50 5.49
C TRP A 171 -14.33 -5.79 4.16
N VAL A 172 -13.29 -5.29 3.48
CA VAL A 172 -13.43 -4.64 2.17
C VAL A 172 -13.88 -5.65 1.10
N ILE A 173 -13.27 -6.83 1.03
CA ILE A 173 -13.64 -7.91 0.10
C ILE A 173 -15.12 -8.27 0.28
N ASP A 174 -15.52 -8.59 1.52
CA ASP A 174 -16.89 -9.00 1.81
C ASP A 174 -17.89 -7.89 1.44
N THR A 175 -17.57 -6.63 1.75
CA THR A 175 -18.41 -5.47 1.41
C THR A 175 -18.55 -5.31 -0.11
N VAL A 176 -17.45 -5.40 -0.86
CA VAL A 176 -17.44 -5.26 -2.32
C VAL A 176 -18.22 -6.41 -2.98
N LEU A 177 -17.98 -7.66 -2.57
CA LEU A 177 -18.69 -8.81 -3.12
C LEU A 177 -20.18 -8.77 -2.79
N GLN A 178 -20.55 -8.37 -1.57
CA GLN A 178 -21.95 -8.18 -1.21
C GLN A 178 -22.62 -7.13 -2.11
N GLN A 179 -21.96 -5.99 -2.32
CA GLN A 179 -22.49 -4.93 -3.18
C GLN A 179 -22.64 -5.38 -4.64
N LEU A 180 -21.64 -6.08 -5.20
CA LEU A 180 -21.71 -6.65 -6.54
C LEU A 180 -22.89 -7.62 -6.69
N SER A 181 -23.14 -8.46 -5.68
CA SER A 181 -24.28 -9.38 -5.66
C SER A 181 -25.62 -8.64 -5.61
N LEU A 182 -25.71 -7.54 -4.86
CA LEU A 182 -26.90 -6.70 -4.81
C LEU A 182 -27.20 -6.08 -6.18
N TRP A 183 -26.20 -5.48 -6.83
CA TRP A 183 -26.34 -4.93 -8.17
C TRP A 183 -26.74 -5.99 -9.20
N GLN A 184 -26.12 -7.17 -9.18
CA GLN A 184 -26.48 -8.27 -10.07
C GLN A 184 -27.93 -8.74 -9.85
N LYS A 185 -28.39 -8.83 -8.60
CA LYS A 185 -29.79 -9.19 -8.27
C LYS A 185 -30.79 -8.12 -8.70
N ALA A 186 -30.38 -6.86 -8.75
CA ALA A 186 -31.16 -5.75 -9.28
C ALA A 186 -31.18 -5.71 -10.83
N GLY A 187 -30.53 -6.66 -11.51
CA GLY A 187 -30.46 -6.72 -12.98
C GLY A 187 -29.38 -5.82 -13.58
N LEU A 188 -28.51 -5.23 -12.76
CA LEU A 188 -27.39 -4.42 -13.22
C LEU A 188 -26.21 -5.32 -13.61
N GLN A 189 -25.37 -4.83 -14.52
CA GLN A 189 -24.15 -5.50 -14.96
C GLN A 189 -22.93 -4.64 -14.62
N PRO A 190 -22.52 -4.60 -13.33
CA PRO A 190 -21.39 -3.77 -12.93
C PRO A 190 -20.08 -4.29 -13.56
N PRO A 191 -19.21 -3.38 -14.05
CA PRO A 191 -17.81 -3.68 -14.31
C PRO A 191 -17.10 -4.30 -13.08
N PRO A 192 -15.96 -4.99 -13.28
CA PRO A 192 -15.18 -5.55 -12.18
C PRO A 192 -14.71 -4.50 -11.18
N VAL A 193 -14.62 -4.88 -9.91
CA VAL A 193 -14.13 -4.02 -8.82
C VAL A 193 -12.80 -4.55 -8.31
N ALA A 194 -11.79 -3.68 -8.24
CA ALA A 194 -10.48 -3.97 -7.72
C ALA A 194 -10.39 -3.65 -6.23
N VAL A 195 -9.73 -4.51 -5.46
CA VAL A 195 -9.53 -4.35 -4.01
C VAL A 195 -8.05 -4.44 -3.70
N ASN A 196 -7.54 -3.47 -2.96
CA ASN A 196 -6.18 -3.45 -2.41
C ASN A 196 -6.02 -4.52 -1.32
N ILE A 197 -4.94 -5.31 -1.40
CA ILE A 197 -4.64 -6.38 -0.45
C ILE A 197 -3.28 -6.16 0.20
N THR A 198 -3.27 -6.18 1.53
CA THR A 198 -2.04 -6.05 2.32
C THR A 198 -1.11 -7.25 2.12
N SER A 199 0.21 -7.02 2.25
CA SER A 199 1.23 -8.05 2.07
C SER A 199 0.97 -9.31 2.89
N LYS A 200 0.72 -9.15 4.20
CA LYS A 200 0.50 -10.26 5.12
C LYS A 200 -0.74 -11.09 4.77
N HIS A 201 -1.77 -10.48 4.19
CA HIS A 201 -2.98 -11.19 3.79
C HIS A 201 -2.80 -11.88 2.44
N PHE A 202 -2.09 -11.25 1.50
CA PHE A 202 -1.82 -11.88 0.21
C PHE A 202 -0.95 -13.14 0.35
N SER A 203 -0.02 -13.18 1.30
CA SER A 203 0.74 -14.39 1.63
C SER A 203 -0.01 -15.38 2.54
N ASP A 204 -1.31 -15.15 2.83
CA ASP A 204 -2.13 -16.06 3.62
C ASP A 204 -2.68 -17.21 2.74
N PRO A 205 -2.41 -18.49 3.07
CA PRO A 205 -2.98 -19.63 2.35
C PRO A 205 -4.52 -19.67 2.37
N GLU A 206 -5.17 -19.04 3.34
CA GLU A 206 -6.64 -19.04 3.45
C GLU A 206 -7.33 -17.99 2.58
N LEU A 207 -6.60 -16.98 2.09
CA LEU A 207 -7.19 -15.86 1.33
C LEU A 207 -7.94 -16.36 0.09
N PHE A 208 -7.30 -17.25 -0.68
CA PHE A 208 -7.92 -17.83 -1.88
C PHE A 208 -9.23 -18.54 -1.54
N ASN A 209 -9.21 -19.41 -0.54
CA ASN A 209 -10.39 -20.17 -0.12
C ASN A 209 -11.52 -19.25 0.37
N HIS A 210 -11.18 -18.19 1.12
CA HIS A 210 -12.15 -17.20 1.59
C HIS A 210 -12.84 -16.49 0.41
N ILE A 211 -12.08 -15.94 -0.55
CA ILE A 211 -12.63 -15.24 -1.72
C ILE A 211 -13.50 -16.18 -2.56
N MET A 212 -13.02 -17.38 -2.86
CA MET A 212 -13.77 -18.34 -3.69
C MET A 212 -15.07 -18.80 -3.02
N THR A 213 -15.04 -19.01 -1.69
CA THR A 213 -16.24 -19.34 -0.92
C THR A 213 -17.27 -18.21 -1.01
N LYS A 214 -16.84 -16.95 -0.83
CA LYS A 214 -17.73 -15.79 -0.90
C LYS A 214 -18.32 -15.57 -2.29
N LEU A 215 -17.52 -15.70 -3.34
CA LEU A 215 -17.99 -15.64 -4.73
C LEU A 215 -19.06 -16.71 -4.99
N GLN A 216 -18.85 -17.94 -4.51
CA GLN A 216 -19.82 -19.03 -4.65
C GLN A 216 -21.12 -18.76 -3.87
N GLU A 217 -21.03 -18.34 -2.60
CA GLU A 217 -22.18 -17.98 -1.75
C GLU A 217 -23.04 -16.90 -2.40
N LEU A 218 -22.38 -15.91 -3.01
CA LEU A 218 -23.03 -14.73 -3.61
C LEU A 218 -23.38 -14.90 -5.09
N ARG A 219 -23.05 -16.06 -5.68
CA ARG A 219 -23.25 -16.40 -7.10
C ARG A 219 -22.64 -15.38 -8.06
N LEU A 220 -21.44 -14.95 -7.74
CA LEU A 220 -20.64 -14.04 -8.56
C LEU A 220 -19.62 -14.82 -9.38
N VAL A 221 -19.35 -14.34 -10.59
CA VAL A 221 -18.24 -14.85 -11.40
C VAL A 221 -16.91 -14.31 -10.86
N PRO A 222 -15.82 -15.10 -10.87
CA PRO A 222 -14.53 -14.63 -10.33
C PRO A 222 -14.00 -13.37 -11.03
N SER A 223 -14.30 -13.19 -12.33
CA SER A 223 -13.90 -12.01 -13.10
C SER A 223 -14.56 -10.70 -12.66
N SER A 224 -15.53 -10.75 -11.74
CA SER A 224 -16.13 -9.55 -11.13
C SER A 224 -15.24 -8.89 -10.07
N LEU A 225 -14.22 -9.61 -9.57
CA LEU A 225 -13.25 -9.12 -8.61
C LEU A 225 -11.87 -9.01 -9.28
N GLN A 226 -11.13 -7.97 -8.93
CA GLN A 226 -9.71 -7.83 -9.21
C GLN A 226 -8.96 -7.60 -7.90
N LEU A 227 -7.71 -8.03 -7.82
CA LEU A 227 -6.85 -7.80 -6.66
C LEU A 227 -5.73 -6.86 -7.04
N GLU A 228 -5.44 -5.90 -6.16
CA GLU A 228 -4.30 -5.00 -6.29
C GLU A 228 -3.34 -5.28 -5.15
N ILE A 229 -2.06 -5.44 -5.50
CA ILE A 229 -0.98 -5.71 -4.55
C ILE A 229 0.17 -4.77 -4.84
N THR A 230 0.85 -4.28 -3.82
CA THR A 230 2.01 -3.40 -4.04
C THR A 230 3.15 -4.13 -4.74
N GLU A 231 4.03 -3.38 -5.39
CA GLU A 231 5.26 -3.90 -6.01
C GLU A 231 6.04 -4.82 -5.06
N GLY A 232 6.18 -4.44 -3.79
CA GLY A 232 6.90 -5.24 -2.79
C GLY A 232 6.28 -6.63 -2.56
N VAL A 233 4.95 -6.73 -2.59
CA VAL A 233 4.24 -8.02 -2.46
C VAL A 233 4.43 -8.86 -3.72
N ALA A 234 4.31 -8.24 -4.89
CA ALA A 234 4.50 -8.95 -6.16
C ALA A 234 5.93 -9.48 -6.30
N MET A 235 6.93 -8.77 -5.77
CA MET A 235 8.34 -9.17 -5.80
C MET A 235 8.72 -10.16 -4.68
N ASP A 236 7.81 -10.49 -3.75
CA ASP A 236 8.07 -11.50 -2.72
C ASP A 236 8.18 -12.89 -3.35
N LYS A 237 9.39 -13.46 -3.27
CA LYS A 237 9.72 -14.79 -3.78
C LYS A 237 9.21 -15.93 -2.89
N SER A 238 8.40 -15.66 -1.87
CA SER A 238 7.86 -16.72 -1.02
C SER A 238 6.99 -17.70 -1.84
N PRO A 239 7.08 -19.02 -1.57
CA PRO A 239 6.28 -20.01 -2.30
C PRO A 239 4.77 -19.74 -2.23
N THR A 240 4.29 -19.21 -1.10
CA THR A 240 2.87 -18.91 -0.89
C THR A 240 2.37 -17.80 -1.80
N THR A 241 3.13 -16.72 -1.98
CA THR A 241 2.78 -15.62 -2.89
C THR A 241 2.61 -16.13 -4.32
N LEU A 242 3.56 -16.92 -4.84
CA LEU A 242 3.46 -17.52 -6.17
C LEU A 242 2.30 -18.51 -6.31
N ILE A 243 2.01 -19.31 -5.28
CA ILE A 243 0.85 -20.22 -5.27
C ILE A 243 -0.45 -19.42 -5.38
N ASN A 244 -0.60 -18.36 -4.57
CA ASN A 244 -1.80 -17.53 -4.58
C ASN A 244 -1.98 -16.79 -5.90
N LEU A 245 -0.91 -16.17 -6.43
CA LEU A 245 -0.88 -15.54 -7.75
C LEU A 245 -1.41 -16.48 -8.86
N ASN A 246 -0.88 -17.71 -8.92
CA ASN A 246 -1.33 -18.70 -9.91
C ASN A 246 -2.77 -19.17 -9.66
N ALA A 247 -3.17 -19.37 -8.40
CA ALA A 247 -4.50 -19.81 -8.04
C ALA A 247 -5.57 -18.80 -8.46
N PHE A 248 -5.37 -17.51 -8.15
CA PHE A 248 -6.29 -16.43 -8.52
C PHE A 248 -6.42 -16.29 -10.03
N ARG A 249 -5.29 -16.26 -10.76
CA ARG A 249 -5.32 -16.19 -12.22
C ARG A 249 -6.04 -17.39 -12.84
N SER A 250 -5.77 -18.59 -12.33
CA SER A 250 -6.43 -19.82 -12.83
C SER A 250 -7.94 -19.82 -12.56
N ALA A 251 -8.39 -19.16 -11.50
CA ALA A 251 -9.80 -18.95 -11.21
C ALA A 251 -10.46 -17.84 -12.06
N GLY A 252 -9.66 -17.02 -12.76
CA GLY A 252 -10.14 -15.90 -13.57
C GLY A 252 -10.23 -14.57 -12.81
N ILE A 253 -9.61 -14.46 -11.63
CA ILE A 253 -9.45 -13.20 -10.89
C ILE A 253 -8.18 -12.52 -11.41
N LYS A 254 -8.33 -11.28 -11.89
CA LYS A 254 -7.19 -10.52 -12.40
C LYS A 254 -6.40 -9.88 -11.28
N ILE A 255 -5.09 -9.70 -11.51
CA ILE A 255 -4.17 -9.14 -10.53
C ILE A 255 -3.44 -7.93 -11.13
N ALA A 256 -3.43 -6.83 -10.37
CA ALA A 256 -2.69 -5.62 -10.68
C ALA A 256 -1.53 -5.42 -9.68
N ILE A 257 -0.38 -4.98 -10.19
CA ILE A 257 0.67 -4.44 -9.33
C ILE A 257 0.42 -2.94 -9.15
N ASP A 258 0.27 -2.53 -7.90
CA ASP A 258 0.07 -1.16 -7.46
C ASP A 258 1.40 -0.46 -7.11
N ASP A 259 1.39 0.88 -7.15
CA ASP A 259 2.53 1.76 -6.85
C ASP A 259 3.81 1.43 -7.63
N PHE A 260 3.68 0.94 -8.88
CA PHE A 260 4.83 0.45 -9.64
C PHE A 260 5.83 1.58 -9.97
N GLY A 261 7.11 1.33 -9.68
CA GLY A 261 8.21 2.26 -9.93
C GLY A 261 8.71 2.98 -8.69
N THR A 262 8.05 2.80 -7.55
CA THR A 262 8.50 3.32 -6.25
C THR A 262 9.48 2.38 -5.54
N GLY A 263 9.57 1.12 -5.98
CA GLY A 263 10.45 0.08 -5.44
C GLY A 263 11.59 -0.35 -6.35
N TYR A 264 12.34 -1.37 -5.91
CA TYR A 264 13.40 -2.02 -6.69
C TYR A 264 12.86 -3.30 -7.34
N SER A 265 12.34 -3.20 -8.57
CA SER A 265 11.91 -4.36 -9.34
C SER A 265 13.06 -5.10 -10.02
N SER A 266 13.10 -6.42 -9.85
CA SER A 266 13.88 -7.29 -10.73
C SER A 266 13.08 -7.52 -12.01
N LEU A 267 13.41 -6.82 -13.09
CA LEU A 267 12.79 -6.98 -14.42
C LEU A 267 12.66 -8.45 -14.84
N SER A 268 13.67 -9.26 -14.58
CA SER A 268 13.66 -10.70 -14.87
C SER A 268 12.56 -11.44 -14.12
N TYR A 269 12.27 -11.06 -12.87
CA TYR A 269 11.26 -11.71 -12.06
C TYR A 269 9.85 -11.29 -12.51
N LEU A 270 9.66 -9.99 -12.77
CA LEU A 270 8.40 -9.44 -13.28
C LEU A 270 7.92 -10.16 -14.54
N THR A 271 8.82 -10.52 -15.45
CA THR A 271 8.48 -11.25 -16.69
C THR A 271 7.85 -12.64 -16.48
N SER A 272 8.04 -13.22 -15.29
CA SER A 272 7.54 -14.55 -14.94
C SER A 272 6.27 -14.52 -14.07
N LEU A 273 5.87 -13.34 -13.59
CA LEU A 273 4.74 -13.22 -12.69
C LEU A 273 3.41 -13.30 -13.43
N PRO A 274 2.43 -14.07 -12.92
CA PRO A 274 1.14 -14.23 -13.57
C PRO A 274 0.21 -13.05 -13.24
N ILE A 275 0.61 -11.83 -13.62
CA ILE A 275 -0.15 -10.58 -13.44
C ILE A 275 -0.87 -10.18 -14.74
N ASP A 276 -1.85 -9.27 -14.61
CA ASP A 276 -2.66 -8.74 -15.72
C ASP A 276 -2.43 -7.25 -15.96
N PHE A 277 -2.18 -6.51 -14.87
CA PHE A 277 -2.02 -5.06 -14.92
C PHE A 277 -0.79 -4.56 -14.14
N ILE A 278 -0.23 -3.45 -14.60
CA ILE A 278 0.70 -2.60 -13.84
C ILE A 278 0.04 -1.23 -13.70
N LYS A 279 0.01 -0.71 -12.46
CA LYS A 279 -0.48 0.63 -12.16
C LYS A 279 0.70 1.58 -11.99
N ILE A 280 0.78 2.61 -12.83
CA ILE A 280 1.80 3.65 -12.72
C ILE A 280 1.34 4.65 -11.68
N ASP A 281 2.12 4.80 -10.61
CA ASP A 281 1.80 5.68 -9.49
C ASP A 281 1.60 7.14 -9.93
N LYS A 282 0.70 7.82 -9.21
CA LYS A 282 0.33 9.21 -9.45
C LYS A 282 1.53 10.16 -9.46
N ALA A 283 2.60 9.90 -8.69
CA ALA A 283 3.75 10.79 -8.64
C ALA A 283 4.45 10.87 -10.00
N PHE A 284 4.50 9.78 -10.76
CA PHE A 284 5.04 9.78 -12.11
C PHE A 284 4.13 10.52 -13.09
N VAL A 285 2.81 10.31 -12.98
CA VAL A 285 1.81 10.96 -13.85
C VAL A 285 1.74 12.46 -13.61
N GLN A 286 1.80 12.91 -12.36
CA GLN A 286 1.81 14.32 -12.00
C GLN A 286 3.06 15.03 -12.49
N ALA A 287 4.17 14.31 -12.68
CA ALA A 287 5.45 14.88 -13.07
C ALA A 287 5.82 14.64 -14.55
N LEU A 288 4.84 14.31 -15.41
CA LEU A 288 5.03 14.05 -16.85
C LEU A 288 5.63 15.22 -17.65
N GLU A 289 5.55 16.45 -17.14
CA GLU A 289 6.16 17.63 -17.79
C GLU A 289 7.70 17.63 -17.72
N SER A 290 8.28 16.83 -16.81
CA SER A 290 9.72 16.63 -16.71
C SER A 290 10.20 15.59 -17.72
N ASP A 291 11.20 15.93 -18.54
CA ASP A 291 11.82 15.01 -19.51
C ASP A 291 12.33 13.71 -18.86
N HIS A 292 12.77 13.79 -17.61
CA HIS A 292 13.23 12.64 -16.84
C HIS A 292 12.07 11.68 -16.53
N ASN A 293 10.97 12.19 -15.95
CA ASN A 293 9.82 11.36 -15.60
C ASN A 293 9.08 10.86 -16.85
N LEU A 294 9.01 11.68 -17.91
CA LEU A 294 8.47 11.25 -19.18
C LEU A 294 9.26 10.06 -19.75
N SER A 295 10.59 10.10 -19.66
CA SER A 295 11.46 8.99 -20.05
C SER A 295 11.22 7.73 -19.19
N LEU A 296 11.00 7.88 -17.89
CA LEU A 296 10.68 6.76 -16.99
C LEU A 296 9.32 6.13 -17.33
N VAL A 297 8.26 6.93 -17.51
CA VAL A 297 6.93 6.43 -17.90
C VAL A 297 6.99 5.72 -19.25
N LYS A 298 7.73 6.25 -20.24
CA LYS A 298 7.96 5.57 -21.52
C LYS A 298 8.63 4.21 -21.34
N ALA A 299 9.63 4.11 -20.46
CA ALA A 299 10.29 2.86 -20.16
C ALA A 299 9.34 1.85 -19.48
N MET A 300 8.52 2.29 -18.53
CA MET A 300 7.50 1.46 -17.87
C MET A 300 6.47 0.92 -18.87
N LEU A 301 5.95 1.77 -19.77
CA LEU A 301 5.01 1.36 -20.83
C LEU A 301 5.65 0.36 -21.80
N ALA A 302 6.89 0.61 -22.24
CA ALA A 302 7.60 -0.30 -23.12
C ALA A 302 7.86 -1.67 -22.46
N MET A 303 8.21 -1.66 -21.17
CA MET A 303 8.41 -2.87 -20.38
C MET A 303 7.11 -3.67 -20.25
N ALA A 304 6.01 -3.04 -19.84
CA ALA A 304 4.70 -3.69 -19.70
C ALA A 304 4.25 -4.33 -21.02
N LYS A 305 4.43 -3.61 -22.14
CA LYS A 305 4.19 -4.15 -23.48
C LYS A 305 5.06 -5.36 -23.80
N ALA A 306 6.34 -5.36 -23.43
CA ALA A 306 7.26 -6.48 -23.67
C ALA A 306 6.85 -7.76 -22.92
N ILE A 307 6.19 -7.63 -21.77
CA ILE A 307 5.68 -8.76 -20.97
C ILE A 307 4.19 -9.03 -21.18
N THR A 308 3.55 -8.35 -22.15
CA THR A 308 2.11 -8.49 -22.47
C THR A 308 1.18 -8.20 -21.28
N VAL A 309 1.55 -7.20 -20.47
CA VAL A 309 0.77 -6.70 -19.33
C VAL A 309 0.18 -5.34 -19.70
N GLN A 310 -1.08 -5.10 -19.32
CA GLN A 310 -1.74 -3.83 -19.59
C GLN A 310 -1.39 -2.78 -18.53
N VAL A 311 -1.44 -1.51 -18.88
CA VAL A 311 -1.05 -0.42 -17.97
C VAL A 311 -2.24 0.46 -17.60
N ILE A 312 -2.35 0.76 -16.31
CA ILE A 312 -3.29 1.72 -15.74
C ILE A 312 -2.47 2.90 -15.20
N ALA A 313 -2.67 4.11 -15.72
CA ALA A 313 -2.04 5.30 -15.18
C ALA A 313 -2.93 5.97 -14.12
N GLU A 314 -2.38 6.25 -12.94
CA GLU A 314 -3.13 6.84 -11.83
C GLU A 314 -2.93 8.34 -11.69
N GLY A 315 -3.89 9.01 -11.03
CA GLY A 315 -3.77 10.44 -10.75
C GLY A 315 -3.83 11.32 -12.00
N ILE A 316 -4.53 10.89 -13.05
CA ILE A 316 -4.77 11.74 -14.23
C ILE A 316 -5.73 12.88 -13.84
N GLU A 317 -5.24 14.11 -13.88
CA GLU A 317 -5.99 15.31 -13.48
C GLU A 317 -6.24 16.28 -14.64
N THR A 318 -5.46 16.19 -15.72
CA THR A 318 -5.55 17.11 -16.87
C THR A 318 -5.69 16.39 -18.20
N HIS A 319 -6.36 17.03 -19.15
CA HIS A 319 -6.43 16.53 -20.54
C HIS A 319 -5.06 16.37 -21.18
N ALA A 320 -4.08 17.22 -20.83
CA ALA A 320 -2.72 17.12 -21.35
C ALA A 320 -2.04 15.81 -20.93
N GLN A 321 -2.16 15.42 -19.64
CA GLN A 321 -1.67 14.13 -19.14
C GLN A 321 -2.36 12.97 -19.85
N GLN A 322 -3.69 13.02 -19.97
CA GLN A 322 -4.48 11.98 -20.65
C GLN A 322 -4.04 11.79 -22.11
N GLN A 323 -3.94 12.88 -22.88
CA GLN A 323 -3.54 12.84 -24.28
C GLN A 323 -2.12 12.31 -24.45
N LEU A 324 -1.20 12.75 -23.59
CA LEU A 324 0.18 12.28 -23.61
C LEU A 324 0.25 10.78 -23.32
N LEU A 325 -0.35 10.30 -22.23
CA LEU A 325 -0.38 8.89 -21.87
C LEU A 325 -1.02 8.02 -22.97
N ALA A 326 -2.13 8.46 -23.55
CA ALA A 326 -2.78 7.77 -24.67
C ALA A 326 -1.85 7.71 -25.91
N SER A 327 -1.15 8.81 -26.23
CA SER A 327 -0.21 8.85 -27.36
C SER A 327 1.01 7.94 -27.16
N LEU A 328 1.39 7.66 -25.91
CA LEU A 328 2.46 6.74 -25.55
C LEU A 328 2.01 5.28 -25.52
N GLY A 329 0.71 5.02 -25.73
CA GLY A 329 0.14 3.68 -25.74
C GLY A 329 -0.24 3.13 -24.37
N CYS A 330 -0.52 3.98 -23.39
CA CYS A 330 -1.14 3.56 -22.12
C CYS A 330 -2.58 3.08 -22.37
N ASP A 331 -2.94 1.89 -21.86
CA ASP A 331 -4.24 1.27 -22.11
C ASP A 331 -5.37 1.96 -21.34
N PHE A 332 -5.16 2.15 -20.04
CA PHE A 332 -6.17 2.59 -19.10
C PHE A 332 -5.68 3.75 -18.23
N GLY A 333 -6.62 4.46 -17.62
CA GLY A 333 -6.31 5.51 -16.66
C GLY A 333 -7.39 5.72 -15.62
N GLN A 334 -6.97 6.30 -14.51
CA GLN A 334 -7.79 6.62 -13.36
C GLN A 334 -7.34 7.97 -12.80
N GLY A 335 -8.29 8.80 -12.37
CA GLY A 335 -7.96 10.10 -11.79
C GLY A 335 -9.12 11.10 -11.81
N TYR A 336 -8.88 12.26 -11.22
CA TYR A 336 -9.91 13.27 -11.00
C TYR A 336 -10.34 14.00 -12.27
N LEU A 337 -9.59 13.88 -13.37
CA LEU A 337 -10.05 14.31 -14.69
C LEU A 337 -11.38 13.64 -15.06
N TYR A 338 -11.54 12.36 -14.70
CA TYR A 338 -12.73 11.58 -15.04
C TYR A 338 -13.77 11.62 -13.94
N ALA A 339 -13.39 11.17 -12.74
CA ALA A 339 -14.26 11.19 -11.58
C ALA A 339 -13.45 11.07 -10.29
N LYS A 340 -13.98 11.71 -9.24
CA LYS A 340 -13.54 11.48 -7.88
C LYS A 340 -14.09 10.14 -7.37
N PRO A 341 -13.46 9.53 -6.34
CA PRO A 341 -14.06 8.42 -5.61
C PRO A 341 -15.49 8.78 -5.17
N THR A 342 -16.43 7.92 -5.50
CA THR A 342 -17.87 8.19 -5.44
C THR A 342 -18.59 7.10 -4.64
N SER A 343 -19.72 7.43 -4.02
CA SER A 343 -20.45 6.50 -3.16
C SER A 343 -21.04 5.32 -3.96
N LEU A 344 -21.27 4.18 -3.29
CA LEU A 344 -21.92 3.03 -3.91
C LEU A 344 -23.32 3.37 -4.45
N ALA A 345 -24.08 4.22 -3.75
CA ALA A 345 -25.40 4.66 -4.18
C ALA A 345 -25.35 5.48 -5.47
N ASP A 346 -24.38 6.38 -5.60
CA ASP A 346 -24.21 7.19 -6.81
C ASP A 346 -23.75 6.32 -8.00
N ILE A 347 -22.86 5.34 -7.77
CA ILE A 347 -22.48 4.37 -8.82
C ILE A 347 -23.69 3.53 -9.25
N GLU A 348 -24.55 3.13 -8.32
CA GLU A 348 -25.77 2.41 -8.65
C GLU A 348 -26.68 3.22 -9.58
N GLN A 349 -26.86 4.52 -9.31
CA GLN A 349 -27.62 5.42 -10.19
C GLN A 349 -26.98 5.52 -11.58
N GLN A 350 -25.65 5.57 -11.67
CA GLN A 350 -24.94 5.56 -12.95
C GLN A 350 -25.18 4.26 -13.72
N LEU A 351 -25.10 3.10 -13.06
CA LEU A 351 -25.36 1.80 -13.67
C LEU A 351 -26.81 1.68 -14.17
N ILE A 352 -27.78 2.22 -13.44
CA ILE A 352 -29.18 2.28 -13.87
C ILE A 352 -29.36 3.15 -15.11
N SER A 353 -28.62 4.26 -15.23
CA SER A 353 -28.75 5.18 -16.37
C SER A 353 -28.15 4.67 -17.69
N VAL A 354 -27.27 3.66 -17.61
CA VAL A 354 -26.57 3.06 -18.76
C VAL A 354 -27.27 1.79 -19.27
N ASN A 355 -28.08 1.16 -18.42
CA ASN A 355 -28.97 0.03 -18.76
C ASN A 355 -30.28 0.53 -19.38
#